data_AF-A0A9E8AGK1-F1
#
_entry.id   AF-A0A9E8AGK1-F1
#
_cell.length_a   1.000
_cell.length_b   1.000
_cell.length_c   1.000
_cell.angle_alpha   90.00
_cell.angle_beta   90.00
_cell.angle_gamma   90.00
#
_symmetry.space_group_name_H-M   'P 1'
#
loop_
_entity.id
_entity.type
_entity.pdbx_description
1 polymer ?
#
loop_
_entity_poly.entity_id
_entity_poly.type
_entity_poly.pdbx_seq_one_letter_code
_entity_poly.pdbx_strand_id
1 'polypeptide(L)'
;MVANLFRILFLKLTKDVYKYLQRCVENNQDFNVQMAVKASIITNGLKYSLATGNWGDQKKAASAKAGVSQVLNRYTYASTLSHLRRTNTPVGRDGKLAKPRQLHNSHWGLVCPAETPEGQACGLVKNLSLMCYVSVGSDASPIIDFMTQRNMQLLEEYDQNQNPDATKVFVNGVWVGVHSNAQQLVTVVQELRRNGTLSYEMSLIRDIRDREFKIFTDAGRVMRPLFVVENDIRKPNRNHLIFTKEISNKLKQEQQETSTRQGWSQDEVESATYGWRGLIQDGVVEYLDAEEEETAMITFSPEDLEEWREMKLGLPAAERSTEGEHRLRRLKPLPDPRIHAYTHCEIHPAMILGICASIIPFPDHNQSP
;
A
#
# COMPACT_ATOMS: atom_id res chain seq x y z
N MET A 1 -14.94 4.10 -3.43
CA MET A 1 -16.31 3.64 -3.79
C MET A 1 -17.38 4.68 -3.50
N VAL A 2 -17.51 5.17 -2.25
CA VAL A 2 -18.54 6.17 -1.85
C VAL A 2 -18.54 7.41 -2.75
N ALA A 3 -17.36 7.92 -3.13
CA ALA A 3 -17.23 9.05 -4.04
C ALA A 3 -17.96 8.85 -5.39
N ASN A 4 -17.88 7.66 -5.99
CA ASN A 4 -18.58 7.38 -7.24
C ASN A 4 -20.10 7.31 -7.06
N LEU A 5 -20.58 6.74 -5.95
CA LEU A 5 -22.01 6.74 -5.61
C LEU A 5 -22.53 8.16 -5.43
N PHE A 6 -21.81 8.99 -4.67
CA PHE A 6 -22.15 10.40 -4.48
C PHE A 6 -22.18 11.14 -5.81
N ARG A 7 -21.17 10.96 -6.67
CA ARG A 7 -21.13 11.57 -8.02
C ARG A 7 -22.36 11.21 -8.85
N ILE A 8 -22.79 9.95 -8.86
CA ILE A 8 -23.99 9.51 -9.60
C ILE A 8 -25.24 10.21 -9.06
N LEU A 9 -25.42 10.24 -7.73
CA LEU A 9 -26.58 10.89 -7.09
C LEU A 9 -26.56 12.41 -7.30
N PHE A 10 -25.38 13.03 -7.25
CA PHE A 10 -25.20 14.45 -7.46
C PHE A 10 -25.49 14.85 -8.92
N LEU A 11 -24.99 14.10 -9.90
CA LEU A 11 -25.34 14.33 -11.31
C LEU A 11 -26.84 14.18 -11.57
N LYS A 12 -27.51 13.26 -10.86
CA LYS A 12 -28.97 13.13 -10.93
C LYS A 12 -29.66 14.36 -10.36
N LEU A 13 -29.22 14.86 -9.21
CA LEU A 13 -29.71 16.10 -8.62
C LEU A 13 -29.55 17.27 -9.60
N THR A 14 -28.38 17.46 -10.21
CA THR A 14 -28.13 18.52 -11.21
C THR A 14 -29.07 18.42 -12.41
N LYS A 15 -29.31 17.20 -12.92
CA LYS A 15 -30.27 16.98 -14.03
C LYS A 15 -31.71 17.31 -13.66
N ASP A 16 -32.12 17.02 -12.43
CA ASP A 16 -33.48 17.32 -11.97
C ASP A 16 -33.67 18.85 -11.76
N VAL A 17 -32.65 19.53 -11.22
CA VAL A 17 -32.63 21.00 -11.12
C VAL A 17 -32.69 21.64 -12.51
N TYR A 18 -31.91 21.13 -13.47
CA TYR A 18 -31.92 21.62 -14.85
C TYR A 18 -33.31 21.50 -15.51
N LYS A 19 -33.99 20.35 -15.34
CA LYS A 19 -35.36 20.16 -15.86
C LYS A 19 -36.38 21.08 -15.22
N TYR A 20 -36.22 21.38 -13.93
CA TYR A 20 -37.09 22.34 -13.24
C TYR A 20 -36.86 23.76 -13.78
N LEU A 21 -35.60 24.16 -13.96
CA LEU A 21 -35.26 25.44 -14.59
C LEU A 21 -35.88 25.57 -15.98
N GLN A 22 -35.77 24.52 -16.82
CA GLN A 22 -36.36 24.52 -18.16
C GLN A 22 -37.87 24.76 -18.12
N ARG A 23 -38.60 24.13 -17.18
CA ARG A 23 -40.05 24.34 -17.01
C ARG A 23 -40.39 25.74 -16.51
N CYS A 24 -39.57 26.33 -15.65
CA CYS A 24 -39.75 27.71 -15.21
C CYS A 24 -39.63 28.66 -16.40
N VAL A 25 -38.62 28.47 -17.25
CA VAL A 25 -38.42 29.27 -18.47
C VAL A 25 -39.57 29.09 -19.46
N GLU A 26 -39.98 27.85 -19.75
CA GLU A 26 -41.09 27.56 -20.68
C GLU A 26 -42.43 28.16 -20.22
N ASN A 27 -42.65 28.26 -18.91
CA ASN A 27 -43.89 28.79 -18.32
C ASN A 27 -43.79 30.26 -17.88
N ASN A 28 -42.68 30.96 -18.17
CA ASN A 28 -42.40 32.32 -17.67
C ASN A 28 -42.61 32.47 -16.15
N GLN A 29 -42.16 31.47 -15.38
CA GLN A 29 -42.18 31.49 -13.92
C GLN A 29 -40.78 31.77 -13.37
N ASP A 30 -40.72 32.48 -12.24
CA ASP A 30 -39.47 32.73 -11.54
C ASP A 30 -38.87 31.41 -11.01
N PHE A 31 -37.54 31.30 -11.13
CA PHE A 31 -36.82 30.12 -10.68
C PHE A 31 -36.60 30.16 -9.16
N ASN A 32 -37.22 29.24 -8.43
CA ASN A 32 -37.02 29.07 -6.99
C ASN A 32 -36.04 27.92 -6.69
N VAL A 33 -34.86 28.25 -6.18
CA VAL A 33 -33.79 27.29 -5.84
C VAL A 33 -34.25 26.27 -4.79
N GLN A 34 -35.01 26.68 -3.78
CA GLN A 34 -35.47 25.79 -2.71
C GLN A 34 -36.44 24.74 -3.22
N MET A 35 -37.27 25.10 -4.20
CA MET A 35 -38.19 24.16 -4.85
C MET A 35 -37.46 23.23 -5.83
N ALA A 36 -36.38 23.71 -6.44
CA ALA A 36 -35.55 22.96 -7.38
C ALA A 36 -34.74 21.85 -6.70
N VAL A 37 -34.11 22.17 -5.56
CA VAL A 37 -33.12 21.29 -4.91
C VAL A 37 -33.81 20.31 -3.96
N LYS A 38 -33.90 19.05 -4.38
CA LYS A 38 -34.49 17.97 -3.58
C LYS A 38 -33.42 17.17 -2.85
N ALA A 39 -33.19 17.48 -1.57
CA ALA A 39 -32.22 16.78 -0.72
C ALA A 39 -32.49 15.26 -0.60
N SER A 40 -33.76 14.85 -0.72
CA SER A 40 -34.18 13.44 -0.66
C SER A 40 -33.51 12.55 -1.71
N ILE A 41 -33.06 13.10 -2.85
CA ILE A 41 -32.38 12.34 -3.90
C ILE A 41 -31.08 11.73 -3.36
N ILE A 42 -30.29 12.52 -2.64
CA ILE A 42 -29.00 12.08 -2.08
C ILE A 42 -29.25 11.26 -0.82
N THR A 43 -30.06 11.78 0.12
CA THR A 43 -30.31 11.12 1.41
C THR A 43 -30.88 9.72 1.25
N ASN A 44 -31.94 9.57 0.44
CA ASN A 44 -32.57 8.25 0.22
C ASN A 44 -31.70 7.36 -0.67
N GLY A 45 -30.98 7.94 -1.64
CA GLY A 45 -30.06 7.21 -2.50
C GLY A 45 -28.92 6.55 -1.70
N LEU A 46 -28.26 7.31 -0.84
CA LEU A 46 -27.20 6.81 0.03
C LEU A 46 -27.72 5.79 1.03
N LYS A 47 -28.84 6.09 1.72
CA LYS A 47 -29.47 5.16 2.69
C LYS A 47 -29.79 3.82 2.03
N TYR A 48 -30.39 3.84 0.84
CA TYR A 48 -30.73 2.63 0.12
C TYR A 48 -29.49 1.80 -0.27
N SER A 49 -28.50 2.42 -0.91
CA SER A 49 -27.32 1.68 -1.40
C SER A 49 -26.47 1.11 -0.26
N LEU A 50 -26.36 1.82 0.86
CA LEU A 50 -25.65 1.33 2.05
C LEU A 50 -26.43 0.22 2.78
N ALA A 51 -27.76 0.34 2.87
CA ALA A 51 -28.58 -0.66 3.54
C ALA A 51 -28.72 -1.96 2.75
N THR A 52 -28.85 -1.88 1.43
CA THR A 52 -29.09 -3.05 0.56
C THR A 52 -27.81 -3.67 -0.01
N GLY A 53 -26.70 -2.92 0.00
CA GLY A 53 -25.47 -3.33 -0.66
C GLY A 53 -25.53 -3.28 -2.19
N ASN A 54 -26.58 -2.67 -2.77
CA ASN A 54 -26.73 -2.44 -4.20
C ASN A 54 -26.23 -1.05 -4.58
N TRP A 55 -25.10 -1.02 -5.28
CA TRP A 55 -24.46 0.22 -5.72
C TRP A 55 -24.72 0.44 -7.21
N GLY A 56 -25.59 1.39 -7.54
CA GLY A 56 -25.93 1.71 -8.93
C GLY A 56 -27.34 2.29 -9.09
N ASP A 57 -27.79 2.43 -10.34
CA ASP A 57 -29.14 2.88 -10.65
C ASP A 57 -30.15 1.76 -10.34
N GLN A 58 -31.08 2.04 -9.42
CA GLN A 58 -32.14 1.12 -9.01
C GLN A 58 -32.98 0.62 -10.19
N LYS A 59 -33.10 1.44 -11.25
CA LYS A 59 -33.89 1.09 -12.44
C LYS A 59 -33.17 0.12 -13.38
N LYS A 60 -31.84 -0.07 -13.22
CA LYS A 60 -31.00 -0.94 -14.05
C LYS A 60 -30.23 -1.93 -13.19
N ALA A 61 -30.96 -2.89 -12.61
CA ALA A 61 -30.43 -3.90 -11.70
C ALA A 61 -29.23 -4.67 -12.25
N ALA A 62 -29.17 -4.92 -13.57
CA ALA A 62 -28.05 -5.63 -14.21
C ALA A 62 -26.70 -4.89 -14.13
N SER A 63 -26.70 -3.58 -13.87
CA SER A 63 -25.48 -2.76 -13.73
C SER A 63 -25.08 -2.50 -12.28
N ALA A 64 -25.90 -2.94 -11.32
CA ALA A 64 -25.65 -2.68 -9.90
C ALA A 64 -24.59 -3.66 -9.37
N LYS A 65 -23.54 -3.12 -8.72
CA LYS A 65 -22.58 -3.93 -7.98
C LYS A 65 -23.24 -4.33 -6.66
N ALA A 66 -23.60 -5.60 -6.55
CA ALA A 66 -24.18 -6.18 -5.34
C ALA A 66 -23.08 -6.63 -4.35
N GLY A 67 -23.40 -6.63 -3.06
CA GLY A 67 -22.54 -7.21 -2.01
C GLY A 67 -21.37 -6.35 -1.55
N VAL A 68 -21.35 -5.07 -1.94
CA VAL A 68 -20.33 -4.10 -1.48
C VAL A 68 -20.55 -3.69 -0.02
N SER A 69 -21.81 -3.54 0.40
CA SER A 69 -22.17 -3.34 1.80
C SER A 69 -22.68 -4.66 2.38
N GLN A 70 -22.26 -4.98 3.60
CA GLN A 70 -22.63 -6.20 4.32
C GLN A 70 -22.87 -5.85 5.79
N VAL A 71 -23.76 -6.60 6.45
CA VAL A 71 -23.98 -6.45 7.89
C VAL A 71 -22.71 -6.89 8.63
N LEU A 72 -22.23 -6.05 9.55
CA LEU A 72 -21.03 -6.35 10.33
C LEU A 72 -21.24 -7.60 11.18
N ASN A 73 -20.43 -8.63 10.94
CA ASN A 73 -20.35 -9.82 11.77
C ASN A 73 -19.77 -9.46 13.15
N ARG A 74 -20.54 -9.74 14.22
CA ARG A 74 -20.17 -9.46 15.63
C ARG A 74 -20.18 -10.71 16.52
N TYR A 75 -19.90 -11.90 15.97
CA TYR A 75 -19.85 -13.12 16.79
C TYR A 75 -18.73 -13.08 17.84
N THR A 76 -17.56 -12.59 17.46
CA THR A 76 -16.40 -12.39 18.35
C THR A 76 -15.69 -11.10 17.98
N TYR A 77 -14.82 -10.62 18.88
CA TYR A 77 -13.98 -9.45 18.63
C TYR A 77 -13.08 -9.67 17.39
N ALA A 78 -12.38 -10.80 17.33
CA ALA A 78 -11.54 -11.17 16.18
C ALA A 78 -12.33 -11.25 14.87
N SER A 79 -13.54 -11.85 14.89
CA SER A 79 -14.42 -11.93 13.72
C SER A 79 -14.82 -10.54 13.21
N THR A 80 -15.08 -9.61 14.13
CA THR A 80 -15.43 -8.22 13.79
C THR A 80 -14.28 -7.54 13.07
N LEU A 81 -13.06 -7.65 13.60
CA LEU A 81 -11.87 -7.04 13.00
C LEU A 81 -11.50 -7.68 11.64
N SER A 82 -11.54 -9.01 11.54
CA SER A 82 -11.33 -9.74 10.28
C SER A 82 -12.33 -9.26 9.22
N HIS A 83 -13.61 -9.10 9.59
CA HIS A 83 -14.62 -8.66 8.64
C HIS A 83 -14.37 -7.26 8.08
N LEU A 84 -13.79 -6.34 8.87
CA LEU A 84 -13.41 -5.00 8.42
C LEU A 84 -12.24 -4.99 7.43
N ARG A 85 -11.38 -6.02 7.46
CA ARG A 85 -10.19 -6.13 6.59
C ARG A 85 -10.39 -7.06 5.40
N ARG A 86 -11.64 -7.44 5.14
CA ARG A 86 -12.04 -8.28 4.03
C ARG A 86 -12.08 -7.50 2.73
N THR A 87 -11.52 -8.11 1.69
CA THR A 87 -11.62 -7.66 0.30
C THR A 87 -12.32 -8.73 -0.53
N ASN A 88 -13.15 -8.29 -1.49
CA ASN A 88 -13.92 -9.19 -2.34
C ASN A 88 -13.61 -8.93 -3.81
N THR A 89 -13.22 -9.96 -4.53
CA THR A 89 -12.95 -9.89 -5.95
C THR A 89 -14.30 -9.86 -6.71
N PRO A 90 -14.54 -8.89 -7.62
CA PRO A 90 -15.83 -8.72 -8.32
C PRO A 90 -16.02 -9.74 -9.46
N VAL A 91 -15.84 -11.03 -9.16
CA VAL A 91 -16.01 -12.14 -10.09
C VAL A 91 -17.24 -12.96 -9.68
N GLY A 92 -18.04 -13.36 -10.67
CA GLY A 92 -19.21 -14.22 -10.44
C GLY A 92 -18.79 -15.52 -9.75
N ARG A 93 -19.51 -15.89 -8.68
CA ARG A 93 -19.19 -17.08 -7.88
C ARG A 93 -19.43 -18.39 -8.64
N ASP A 94 -20.21 -18.34 -9.72
CA ASP A 94 -20.54 -19.48 -10.58
C ASP A 94 -19.36 -19.91 -11.48
N GLY A 95 -18.37 -19.03 -11.67
CA GLY A 95 -17.17 -19.33 -12.44
C GLY A 95 -16.17 -20.20 -11.66
N LYS A 96 -15.90 -21.40 -12.17
CA LYS A 96 -14.79 -22.28 -11.73
C LYS A 96 -13.42 -21.81 -12.27
N LEU A 97 -13.16 -20.51 -12.28
CA LEU A 97 -11.87 -19.98 -12.70
C LEU A 97 -10.85 -20.20 -11.59
N ALA A 98 -9.85 -21.06 -11.82
CA ALA A 98 -8.82 -21.39 -10.84
C ALA A 98 -7.84 -20.23 -10.61
N LYS A 99 -7.41 -19.54 -11.67
CA LYS A 99 -6.35 -18.50 -11.61
C LYS A 99 -6.58 -17.41 -10.56
N PRO A 100 -7.74 -16.72 -10.47
CA PRO A 100 -7.93 -15.68 -9.47
C PRO A 100 -8.05 -16.20 -8.03
N ARG A 101 -8.28 -17.52 -7.87
CA ARG A 101 -8.45 -18.18 -6.56
C ARG A 101 -7.13 -18.72 -6.00
N GLN A 102 -6.19 -19.06 -6.89
CA GLN A 102 -4.87 -19.53 -6.49
C GLN A 102 -4.09 -18.43 -5.77
N LEU A 103 -3.35 -18.83 -4.75
CA LEU A 103 -2.42 -17.93 -4.07
C LEU A 103 -1.28 -17.59 -5.06
N HIS A 104 -1.10 -16.30 -5.33
CA HIS A 104 -0.03 -15.77 -6.16
C HIS A 104 1.09 -15.24 -5.26
N ASN A 105 2.33 -15.28 -5.75
CA ASN A 105 3.50 -14.84 -4.97
C ASN A 105 3.44 -13.36 -4.60
N SER A 106 2.83 -12.53 -5.46
CA SER A 106 2.60 -11.10 -5.16
C SER A 106 1.63 -10.84 -4.01
N HIS A 107 0.98 -11.86 -3.45
CA HIS A 107 0.18 -11.70 -2.24
C HIS A 107 1.03 -11.65 -0.96
N TRP A 108 2.28 -12.11 -1.01
CA TRP A 108 3.14 -12.20 0.17
C TRP A 108 3.24 -10.84 0.85
N GLY A 109 3.06 -10.82 2.19
CA GLY A 109 3.13 -9.59 2.98
C GLY A 109 1.96 -8.61 2.83
N LEU A 110 1.10 -8.76 1.83
CA LEU A 110 -0.06 -7.86 1.58
C LEU A 110 -1.39 -8.51 1.98
N VAL A 111 -1.54 -9.81 1.70
CA VAL A 111 -2.76 -10.57 1.96
C VAL A 111 -2.42 -11.79 2.79
N CYS A 112 -3.30 -12.13 3.73
CA CYS A 112 -3.17 -13.35 4.52
C CYS A 112 -3.21 -14.59 3.62
N PRO A 113 -2.22 -15.50 3.69
CA PRO A 113 -2.19 -16.69 2.84
C PRO A 113 -3.25 -17.73 3.20
N ALA A 114 -3.70 -17.76 4.46
CA ALA A 114 -4.59 -18.81 4.98
C ALA A 114 -6.04 -18.36 5.20
N GLU A 115 -6.30 -17.07 5.39
CA GLU A 115 -7.60 -16.57 5.82
C GLU A 115 -8.54 -16.32 4.63
N THR A 116 -9.14 -17.40 4.11
CA THR A 116 -10.17 -17.40 3.06
C THR A 116 -11.35 -18.28 3.48
N PRO A 117 -12.60 -17.95 3.10
CA PRO A 117 -13.73 -18.86 3.27
C PRO A 117 -13.57 -20.14 2.46
N GLU A 118 -14.16 -21.23 2.94
CA GLU A 118 -14.28 -22.48 2.20
C GLU A 118 -15.30 -22.39 1.04
N GLY A 119 -15.17 -23.27 0.05
CA GLY A 119 -16.16 -23.45 -1.02
C GLY A 119 -16.12 -22.39 -2.11
N GLN A 120 -17.29 -21.92 -2.57
CA GLN A 120 -17.41 -21.08 -3.77
C GLN A 120 -16.73 -19.69 -3.66
N ALA A 121 -16.47 -19.22 -2.45
CA ALA A 121 -15.79 -17.95 -2.20
C ALA A 121 -14.27 -18.11 -1.98
N CYS A 122 -13.75 -19.34 -1.99
CA CYS A 122 -12.34 -19.63 -1.75
C CYS A 122 -11.46 -18.90 -2.76
N GLY A 123 -10.48 -18.14 -2.23
CA GLY A 123 -9.54 -17.32 -2.98
C GLY A 123 -10.12 -16.04 -3.58
N LEU A 124 -11.44 -15.86 -3.61
CA LEU A 124 -12.09 -14.62 -4.08
C LEU A 124 -12.27 -13.60 -2.96
N VAL A 125 -12.52 -14.10 -1.75
CA VAL A 125 -12.57 -13.31 -0.53
C VAL A 125 -11.24 -13.43 0.18
N LYS A 126 -10.55 -12.31 0.33
CA LYS A 126 -9.20 -12.23 0.88
C LYS A 126 -9.20 -11.30 2.08
N ASN A 127 -8.29 -11.51 3.03
CA ASN A 127 -8.11 -10.63 4.17
C ASN A 127 -6.72 -9.98 4.14
N LEU A 128 -6.64 -8.68 4.42
CA LEU A 128 -5.38 -7.96 4.44
C LEU A 128 -4.47 -8.50 5.56
N SER A 129 -3.16 -8.55 5.32
CA SER A 129 -2.14 -8.94 6.32
C SER A 129 -2.04 -7.89 7.43
N LEU A 130 -1.58 -8.23 8.64
CA LEU A 130 -1.56 -7.33 9.80
C LEU A 130 -0.96 -5.94 9.50
N MET A 131 0.15 -5.89 8.77
CA MET A 131 0.84 -4.64 8.43
C MET A 131 0.45 -4.04 7.07
N CYS A 132 -0.44 -4.68 6.32
CA CYS A 132 -0.90 -4.12 5.05
C CYS A 132 -1.61 -2.78 5.25
N TYR A 133 -1.15 -1.79 4.49
CA TYR A 133 -1.69 -0.45 4.37
C TYR A 133 -2.33 -0.28 2.98
N VAL A 134 -3.39 0.52 2.88
CA VAL A 134 -4.05 0.83 1.61
C VAL A 134 -3.90 2.31 1.34
N SER A 135 -3.29 2.68 0.21
CA SER A 135 -3.03 4.08 -0.13
C SER A 135 -4.32 4.89 -0.23
N VAL A 136 -4.29 6.10 0.33
CA VAL A 136 -5.38 7.08 0.24
C VAL A 136 -5.26 7.91 -1.04
N GLY A 137 -4.05 8.05 -1.55
CA GLY A 137 -3.72 8.77 -2.77
C GLY A 137 -3.28 10.21 -2.48
N SER A 138 -2.45 10.74 -3.37
CA SER A 138 -1.90 12.10 -3.27
C SER A 138 -1.83 12.77 -4.64
N ASP A 139 -1.81 14.11 -4.63
CA ASP A 139 -1.68 14.90 -5.85
C ASP A 139 -0.31 14.67 -6.49
N ALA A 140 -0.31 14.43 -7.80
CA ALA A 140 0.89 14.17 -8.60
C ALA A 140 1.52 15.45 -9.18
N SER A 141 0.79 16.57 -9.16
CA SER A 141 1.27 17.83 -9.74
C SER A 141 2.63 18.29 -9.16
N PRO A 142 2.84 18.28 -7.82
CA PRO A 142 4.08 18.77 -7.23
C PRO A 142 5.33 17.97 -7.66
N ILE A 143 5.19 16.66 -7.87
CA ILE A 143 6.31 15.82 -8.28
C ILE A 143 6.65 16.05 -9.76
N ILE A 144 5.66 16.30 -10.62
CA ILE A 144 5.88 16.64 -12.03
C ILE A 144 6.64 17.96 -12.15
N ASP A 145 6.21 18.98 -11.41
CA ASP A 145 6.88 20.29 -11.39
C ASP A 145 8.32 20.17 -10.88
N PHE A 146 8.52 19.40 -9.80
CA PHE A 146 9.84 19.15 -9.25
C PHE A 146 10.78 18.45 -10.25
N MET A 147 10.30 17.40 -10.93
CA MET A 147 11.12 16.69 -11.93
C MET A 147 11.47 17.57 -13.12
N THR A 148 10.53 18.42 -13.57
CA THR A 148 10.76 19.38 -14.66
C THR A 148 11.88 20.37 -14.29
N GLN A 149 11.90 20.87 -13.04
CA GLN A 149 12.98 21.72 -12.53
C GLN A 149 14.33 20.99 -12.39
N ARG A 150 14.34 19.65 -12.41
CA ARG A 150 15.53 18.79 -12.33
C ARG A 150 15.95 18.24 -13.69
N ASN A 151 15.74 18.99 -14.77
CA ASN A 151 16.13 18.64 -16.14
C ASN A 151 15.40 17.42 -16.72
N MET A 152 14.19 17.11 -16.23
CA MET A 152 13.28 16.25 -16.99
C MET A 152 12.75 17.04 -18.19
N GLN A 153 12.97 16.52 -19.39
CA GLN A 153 12.42 17.08 -20.62
C GLN A 153 10.96 16.64 -20.74
N LEU A 154 10.06 17.58 -20.99
CA LEU A 154 8.66 17.26 -21.24
C LEU A 154 8.54 16.47 -22.54
N LEU A 155 7.52 15.60 -22.62
CA LEU A 155 7.30 14.76 -23.78
C LEU A 155 7.14 15.58 -25.08
N GLU A 156 6.53 16.76 -25.00
CA GLU A 156 6.32 17.66 -26.14
C GLU A 156 7.62 18.22 -26.72
N GLU A 157 8.67 18.32 -25.90
CA GLU A 157 9.98 18.87 -26.27
C GLU A 157 10.99 17.77 -26.64
N TYR A 158 10.61 16.50 -26.46
CA TYR A 158 11.50 15.37 -26.64
C TYR A 158 11.67 14.99 -28.12
N ASP A 159 12.92 15.04 -28.59
CA ASP A 159 13.32 14.50 -29.89
C ASP A 159 14.10 13.20 -29.71
N GLN A 160 13.49 12.09 -30.15
CA GLN A 160 14.09 10.76 -30.07
C GLN A 160 15.40 10.63 -30.86
N ASN A 161 15.58 11.41 -31.93
CA ASN A 161 16.82 11.34 -32.71
C ASN A 161 18.01 11.93 -31.96
N GLN A 162 17.75 12.91 -31.07
CA GLN A 162 18.79 13.57 -30.29
C GLN A 162 19.17 12.75 -29.05
N ASN A 163 18.19 12.13 -28.38
CA ASN A 163 18.38 11.43 -27.12
C ASN A 163 17.75 10.01 -27.13
N PRO A 164 18.28 9.06 -27.93
CA PRO A 164 17.68 7.73 -28.09
C PRO A 164 17.74 6.86 -26.81
N ASP A 165 18.64 7.19 -25.89
CA ASP A 165 18.87 6.46 -24.65
C ASP A 165 18.22 7.09 -23.42
N ALA A 166 17.38 8.11 -23.61
CA ALA A 166 16.67 8.74 -22.51
C ALA A 166 15.68 7.76 -21.85
N THR A 167 15.62 7.81 -20.52
CA THR A 167 14.68 7.01 -19.74
C THR A 167 13.32 7.70 -19.73
N LYS A 168 12.25 6.97 -19.99
CA LYS A 168 10.88 7.49 -19.98
C LYS A 168 10.39 7.64 -18.55
N VAL A 169 9.70 8.74 -18.26
CA VAL A 169 9.11 9.01 -16.95
C VAL A 169 7.59 8.93 -17.06
N PHE A 170 6.99 8.01 -16.32
CA PHE A 170 5.55 7.80 -16.24
C PHE A 170 5.03 8.20 -14.86
N VAL A 171 3.93 8.95 -14.83
CA VAL A 171 3.23 9.31 -13.59
C VAL A 171 1.78 8.86 -13.71
N ASN A 172 1.35 7.94 -12.84
CA ASN A 172 0.02 7.31 -12.89
C ASN A 172 -0.33 6.75 -14.28
N GLY A 173 0.66 6.17 -14.97
CA GLY A 173 0.52 5.61 -16.32
C GLY A 173 0.57 6.63 -17.47
N VAL A 174 0.64 7.93 -17.19
CA VAL A 174 0.82 8.98 -18.21
C VAL A 174 2.30 9.18 -18.48
N TRP A 175 2.73 9.11 -19.74
CA TRP A 175 4.10 9.46 -20.12
C TRP A 175 4.24 10.99 -20.08
N VAL A 176 4.95 11.50 -19.06
CA VAL A 176 5.09 12.94 -18.83
C VAL A 176 6.31 13.51 -19.55
N GLY A 177 7.40 12.74 -19.57
CA GLY A 177 8.65 13.23 -20.13
C GLY A 177 9.74 12.17 -20.18
N VAL A 178 10.97 12.63 -20.42
CA VAL A 178 12.16 11.79 -20.43
C VAL A 178 13.27 12.44 -19.60
N HIS A 179 14.20 11.62 -19.14
CA HIS A 179 15.38 12.09 -18.42
C HIS A 179 16.62 11.30 -18.86
N SER A 180 17.69 12.01 -19.23
CA SER A 180 18.92 11.38 -19.73
C SER A 180 19.72 10.66 -18.62
N ASN A 181 19.66 11.14 -17.38
CA ASN A 181 20.31 10.52 -16.22
C ASN A 181 19.30 10.05 -15.16
N ALA A 182 18.56 8.99 -15.44
CA ALA A 182 17.51 8.51 -14.53
C ALA A 182 18.03 8.08 -13.15
N GLN A 183 19.28 7.61 -13.04
CA GLN A 183 19.84 7.22 -11.73
C GLN A 183 19.83 8.38 -10.75
N GLN A 184 20.29 9.55 -11.20
CA GLN A 184 20.32 10.74 -10.35
C GLN A 184 18.89 11.18 -9.98
N LEU A 185 17.97 11.19 -10.94
CA LEU A 185 16.58 11.57 -10.69
C LEU A 185 15.92 10.64 -9.66
N VAL A 186 16.06 9.33 -9.83
CA VAL A 186 15.48 8.33 -8.92
C VAL A 186 16.04 8.47 -7.51
N THR A 187 17.36 8.60 -7.36
CA THR A 187 17.97 8.78 -6.04
C THR A 187 17.45 10.04 -5.34
N VAL A 188 17.35 11.17 -6.05
CA VAL A 188 16.83 12.41 -5.48
C VAL A 188 15.36 12.27 -5.07
N VAL A 189 14.51 11.67 -5.93
CA VAL A 189 13.08 11.49 -5.61
C VAL A 189 12.88 10.51 -4.44
N GLN A 190 13.68 9.44 -4.36
CA GLN A 190 13.69 8.52 -3.22
C GLN A 190 14.10 9.22 -1.92
N GLU A 191 15.12 10.07 -1.95
CA GLU A 191 15.54 10.87 -0.78
C GLU A 191 14.44 11.83 -0.31
N LEU A 192 13.71 12.44 -1.25
CA LEU A 192 12.55 13.30 -0.92
C LEU A 192 11.37 12.53 -0.34
N ARG A 193 11.20 11.24 -0.71
CA ARG A 193 10.24 10.36 -0.04
C ARG A 193 10.70 10.06 1.39
N ARG A 194 11.98 9.73 1.56
CA ARG A 194 12.56 9.36 2.88
C ARG A 194 12.55 10.49 3.89
N ASN A 195 12.76 11.74 3.46
CA ASN A 195 12.75 12.90 4.35
C ASN A 195 11.33 13.46 4.63
N GLY A 196 10.29 12.84 4.07
CA GLY A 196 8.90 13.23 4.24
C GLY A 196 8.44 14.45 3.44
N THR A 197 9.24 14.95 2.48
CA THR A 197 8.81 16.03 1.57
C THR A 197 7.75 15.53 0.60
N LEU A 198 7.92 14.32 0.09
CA LEU A 198 6.93 13.61 -0.71
C LEU A 198 6.14 12.65 0.18
N SER A 199 4.90 12.34 -0.23
CA SER A 199 4.09 11.34 0.46
C SER A 199 4.81 10.00 0.48
N TYR A 200 4.88 9.37 1.66
CA TYR A 200 5.42 8.02 1.82
C TYR A 200 4.59 6.97 1.07
N GLU A 201 3.35 7.30 0.66
CA GLU A 201 2.51 6.42 -0.15
C GLU A 201 2.97 6.36 -1.62
N MET A 202 3.84 7.27 -2.07
CA MET A 202 4.27 7.32 -3.46
C MET A 202 5.16 6.13 -3.79
N SER A 203 4.76 5.34 -4.78
CA SER A 203 5.54 4.21 -5.28
C SER A 203 6.47 4.66 -6.39
N LEU A 204 7.71 4.19 -6.32
CA LEU A 204 8.83 4.61 -7.16
C LEU A 204 9.50 3.39 -7.77
N ILE A 205 9.16 3.08 -9.02
CA ILE A 205 9.63 1.88 -9.72
C ILE A 205 10.57 2.28 -10.85
N ARG A 206 11.79 1.76 -10.82
CA ARG A 206 12.74 1.93 -11.91
C ARG A 206 12.95 0.62 -12.65
N ASP A 207 12.40 0.55 -13.86
CA ASP A 207 12.68 -0.54 -14.79
C ASP A 207 13.92 -0.22 -15.63
N ILE A 208 15.02 -0.91 -15.32
CA ILE A 208 16.30 -0.72 -16.01
C ILE A 208 16.25 -1.30 -17.42
N ARG A 209 15.51 -2.39 -17.63
CA ARG A 209 15.47 -3.12 -18.91
C ARG A 209 14.69 -2.34 -19.95
N ASP A 210 13.51 -1.85 -19.57
CA ASP A 210 12.63 -1.12 -20.47
C ASP A 210 12.94 0.40 -20.49
N ARG A 211 13.89 0.84 -19.64
CA ARG A 211 14.30 2.24 -19.46
C ARG A 211 13.10 3.12 -19.09
N GLU A 212 12.40 2.72 -18.05
CA GLU A 212 11.22 3.41 -17.56
C GLU A 212 11.35 3.73 -16.06
N PHE A 213 10.94 4.92 -15.68
CA PHE A 213 10.75 5.32 -14.30
C PHE A 213 9.25 5.59 -14.09
N LYS A 214 8.60 4.73 -13.32
CA LYS A 214 7.15 4.75 -13.08
C LYS A 214 6.90 5.25 -11.66
N ILE A 215 6.03 6.24 -11.55
CA ILE A 215 5.63 6.86 -10.29
C ILE A 215 4.12 6.68 -10.14
N PHE A 216 3.68 6.11 -9.03
CA PHE A 216 2.27 5.97 -8.71
C PHE A 216 1.92 6.74 -7.43
N THR A 217 0.92 7.60 -7.53
CA THR A 217 0.35 8.39 -6.42
C THR A 217 -1.14 8.11 -6.22
N ASP A 218 -1.69 7.16 -6.97
CA ASP A 218 -3.10 6.80 -6.92
C ASP A 218 -3.47 6.06 -5.62
N ALA A 219 -4.78 6.09 -5.36
CA ALA A 219 -5.40 5.49 -4.20
C ALA A 219 -5.76 4.01 -4.44
N GLY A 220 -5.73 3.20 -3.40
CA GLY A 220 -6.14 1.79 -3.44
C GLY A 220 -5.01 0.81 -3.71
N ARG A 221 -3.75 1.26 -3.77
CA ARG A 221 -2.58 0.38 -3.76
C ARG A 221 -2.42 -0.23 -2.38
N VAL A 222 -2.09 -1.53 -2.34
CA VAL A 222 -1.76 -2.23 -1.11
C VAL A 222 -0.26 -2.17 -0.91
N MET A 223 0.15 -1.78 0.28
CA MET A 223 1.56 -1.57 0.63
C MET A 223 1.88 -2.25 1.95
N ARG A 224 3.15 -2.57 2.17
CA ARG A 224 3.63 -3.03 3.49
C ARG A 224 4.88 -2.27 3.92
N PRO A 225 5.04 -2.01 5.22
CA PRO A 225 6.23 -1.38 5.75
C PRO A 225 7.38 -2.38 5.87
N LEU A 226 8.59 -1.95 5.50
CA LEU A 226 9.83 -2.71 5.62
C LEU A 226 10.92 -1.83 6.22
N PHE A 227 11.89 -2.44 6.91
CA PHE A 227 13.10 -1.72 7.32
C PHE A 227 13.99 -1.46 6.12
N VAL A 228 14.54 -0.26 6.04
CA VAL A 228 15.45 0.13 4.96
C VAL A 228 16.88 -0.30 5.30
N VAL A 229 17.57 -0.85 4.30
CA VAL A 229 19.02 -1.12 4.34
C VAL A 229 19.76 0.04 3.69
N GLU A 230 20.74 0.59 4.39
CA GLU A 230 21.60 1.64 3.86
C GLU A 230 22.53 1.06 2.79
N ASN A 231 22.53 1.63 1.59
CA ASN A 231 23.31 1.15 0.45
C ASN A 231 24.29 2.18 -0.08
N ASP A 232 24.25 3.42 0.42
CA ASP A 232 25.18 4.46 0.00
C ASP A 232 26.62 4.08 0.38
N ILE A 233 27.46 4.02 -0.64
CA ILE A 233 28.88 3.66 -0.52
C ILE A 233 29.64 4.67 0.35
N ARG A 234 29.16 5.91 0.41
CA ARG A 234 29.79 7.01 1.14
C ARG A 234 29.52 6.96 2.64
N LYS A 235 28.49 6.24 3.07
CA LYS A 235 28.09 6.21 4.48
C LYS A 235 28.75 5.04 5.23
N PRO A 236 29.16 5.26 6.49
CA PRO A 236 29.86 4.24 7.27
C PRO A 236 28.97 3.04 7.62
N ASN A 237 27.65 3.23 7.71
CA ASN A 237 26.66 2.21 7.99
C ASN A 237 26.17 1.47 6.73
N ARG A 238 26.95 1.50 5.63
CA ARG A 238 26.62 0.74 4.41
C ARG A 238 26.33 -0.72 4.72
N ASN A 239 25.34 -1.27 4.04
CA ASN A 239 24.80 -2.63 4.16
C ASN A 239 24.16 -2.95 5.52
N HIS A 240 24.03 -1.98 6.44
CA HIS A 240 23.33 -2.16 7.70
C HIS A 240 21.90 -1.62 7.62
N LEU A 241 21.06 -2.07 8.54
CA LEU A 241 19.75 -1.45 8.76
C LEU A 241 19.92 0.00 9.20
N ILE A 242 19.06 0.88 8.68
CA ILE A 242 18.93 2.25 9.19
C ILE A 242 18.35 2.21 10.62
N PHE A 243 17.54 1.21 10.94
CA PHE A 243 17.02 1.00 12.29
C PHE A 243 18.13 0.58 13.25
N THR A 244 18.48 1.47 14.19
CA THR A 244 19.54 1.25 15.18
C THR A 244 18.99 0.98 16.59
N LYS A 245 19.85 0.49 17.47
CA LYS A 245 19.53 0.31 18.89
C LYS A 245 19.17 1.61 19.59
N GLU A 246 19.71 2.74 19.14
CA GLU A 246 19.39 4.08 19.66
C GLU A 246 17.92 4.42 19.39
N ILE A 247 17.46 4.21 18.14
CA ILE A 247 16.06 4.38 17.76
C ILE A 247 15.16 3.43 18.57
N SER A 248 15.56 2.17 18.72
CA SER A 248 14.83 1.21 19.56
C SER A 248 14.70 1.66 21.01
N ASN A 249 15.78 2.18 21.61
CA ASN A 249 15.78 2.68 22.98
C ASN A 249 14.90 3.93 23.13
N LYS A 250 14.92 4.83 22.15
CA LYS A 250 14.04 6.01 22.10
C LYS A 250 12.57 5.59 22.13
N LEU A 251 12.18 4.63 21.28
CA LEU A 251 10.81 4.09 21.26
C LEU A 251 10.42 3.39 22.57
N LYS A 252 11.36 2.68 23.22
CA LYS A 252 11.11 2.05 24.53
C LYS A 252 10.91 3.09 25.64
N GLN A 253 11.70 4.16 25.64
CA GLN A 253 11.52 5.27 26.59
C GLN A 253 10.15 5.92 26.39
N GLU A 254 9.77 6.20 25.15
CA GLU A 254 8.43 6.74 24.84
C GLU A 254 7.30 5.83 25.32
N GLN A 255 7.47 4.51 25.19
CA GLN A 255 6.49 3.53 25.68
C GLN A 255 6.37 3.53 27.21
N GLN A 256 7.49 3.71 27.93
CA GLN A 256 7.49 3.80 29.40
C GLN A 256 6.80 5.08 29.89
N GLU A 257 6.91 6.16 29.13
CA GLU A 257 6.29 7.45 29.44
C GLU A 257 4.79 7.52 29.12
N THR A 258 4.19 6.46 28.55
CA THR A 258 2.77 6.44 28.15
C THR A 258 1.83 6.87 29.28
N SER A 259 2.14 6.52 30.53
CA SER A 259 1.33 6.88 31.71
C SER A 259 1.25 8.40 31.93
N THR A 260 2.28 9.16 31.54
CA THR A 260 2.32 10.63 31.68
C THR A 260 1.44 11.36 30.67
N ARG A 261 1.05 10.67 29.59
CA ARG A 261 0.24 11.20 28.47
C ARG A 261 -1.22 10.76 28.57
N GLN A 262 -1.66 10.27 29.73
CA GLN A 262 -3.06 9.91 29.96
C GLN A 262 -3.95 11.16 29.85
N GLY A 263 -4.96 11.09 28.99
CA GLY A 263 -5.90 12.18 28.73
C GLY A 263 -5.52 13.12 27.58
N TRP A 264 -4.36 12.92 26.95
CA TRP A 264 -4.00 13.64 25.73
C TRP A 264 -4.84 13.16 24.55
N SER A 265 -5.13 14.06 23.62
CA SER A 265 -5.69 13.69 22.32
C SER A 265 -4.67 12.91 21.49
N GLN A 266 -5.16 12.17 20.51
CA GLN A 266 -4.29 11.41 19.60
C GLN A 266 -3.29 12.33 18.87
N ASP A 267 -3.75 13.51 18.43
CA ASP A 267 -2.93 14.48 17.71
C ASP A 267 -1.80 15.07 18.59
N GLU A 268 -2.07 15.31 19.87
CA GLU A 268 -1.06 15.77 20.84
C GLU A 268 0.01 14.69 21.07
N VAL A 269 -0.41 13.43 21.20
CA VAL A 269 0.52 12.31 21.36
C VAL A 269 1.38 12.16 20.10
N GLU A 270 0.78 12.21 18.91
CA GLU A 270 1.50 12.08 17.64
C GLU A 270 2.48 13.23 17.40
N SER A 271 2.18 14.43 17.88
CA SER A 271 3.06 15.59 17.73
C SER A 271 4.21 15.60 18.74
N ALA A 272 4.01 15.03 19.92
CA ALA A 272 5.01 15.00 20.99
C ALA A 272 5.90 13.76 20.99
N THR A 273 5.52 12.70 20.27
CA THR A 273 6.26 11.44 20.21
C THR A 273 6.91 11.25 18.86
N TYR A 274 8.04 10.55 18.86
CA TYR A 274 8.66 10.08 17.64
C TYR A 274 7.79 8.98 17.00
N GLY A 275 7.46 7.93 17.76
CA GLY A 275 6.51 6.90 17.35
C GLY A 275 6.75 6.31 15.96
N TRP A 276 5.67 5.87 15.30
CA TRP A 276 5.73 5.32 13.94
C TRP A 276 5.98 6.40 12.88
N ARG A 277 5.40 7.59 13.07
CA ARG A 277 5.54 8.72 12.15
C ARG A 277 7.01 9.14 12.00
N GLY A 278 7.74 9.20 13.11
CA GLY A 278 9.17 9.50 13.12
C GLY A 278 9.99 8.46 12.36
N LEU A 279 9.67 7.17 12.49
CA LEU A 279 10.34 6.11 11.71
C LEU A 279 10.19 6.29 10.19
N ILE A 280 9.03 6.76 9.74
CA ILE A 280 8.80 7.07 8.32
C ILE A 280 9.59 8.33 7.92
N GLN A 281 9.51 9.39 8.73
CA GLN A 281 10.14 10.70 8.44
C GLN A 281 11.67 10.65 8.45
N ASP A 282 12.27 9.77 9.24
CA ASP A 282 13.72 9.56 9.27
C ASP A 282 14.16 8.52 8.21
N GLY A 283 13.24 8.02 7.38
CA GLY A 283 13.51 7.04 6.33
C GLY A 283 13.94 5.67 6.86
N VAL A 284 13.60 5.35 8.10
CA VAL A 284 13.94 4.07 8.76
C VAL A 284 13.04 2.95 8.23
N VAL A 285 11.79 3.29 7.96
CA VAL A 285 10.78 2.39 7.40
C VAL A 285 10.25 2.97 6.10
N GLU A 286 10.14 2.12 5.08
CA GLU A 286 9.50 2.45 3.81
C GLU A 286 8.30 1.55 3.54
N TYR A 287 7.25 2.12 2.96
CA TYR A 287 6.11 1.36 2.45
C TYR A 287 6.38 0.98 1.00
N LEU A 288 6.38 -0.33 0.74
CA LEU A 288 6.50 -0.86 -0.62
C LEU A 288 5.16 -1.41 -1.05
N ASP A 289 4.74 -1.09 -2.28
CA ASP A 289 3.63 -1.77 -2.94
C ASP A 289 4.10 -2.98 -3.75
N ALA A 290 3.14 -3.75 -4.25
CA ALA A 290 3.41 -4.98 -4.99
C ALA A 290 4.28 -4.77 -6.24
N GLU A 291 4.23 -3.59 -6.88
CA GLU A 291 5.02 -3.30 -8.08
C GLU A 291 6.43 -2.83 -7.71
N GLU A 292 6.58 -2.03 -6.65
CA GLU A 292 7.88 -1.60 -6.14
C GLU A 292 8.70 -2.79 -5.61
N GLU A 293 8.03 -3.80 -5.04
CA GLU A 293 8.64 -5.05 -4.59
C GLU A 293 9.39 -5.81 -5.70
N GLU A 294 8.97 -5.73 -6.96
CA GLU A 294 9.66 -6.38 -8.09
C GLU A 294 11.06 -5.80 -8.33
N THR A 295 11.33 -4.58 -7.84
CA THR A 295 12.65 -3.93 -7.92
C THR A 295 13.44 -4.01 -6.62
N ALA A 296 12.81 -4.47 -5.53
CA ALA A 296 13.41 -4.54 -4.22
C ALA A 296 14.05 -5.91 -3.96
N MET A 297 15.16 -5.91 -3.22
CA MET A 297 15.77 -7.12 -2.67
C MET A 297 15.59 -7.13 -1.15
N ILE A 298 14.80 -8.08 -0.64
CA ILE A 298 14.34 -8.09 0.76
C ILE A 298 14.90 -9.32 1.49
N THR A 299 15.47 -9.11 2.66
CA THR A 299 15.89 -10.19 3.56
C THR A 299 14.81 -10.51 4.60
N PHE A 300 14.76 -11.76 5.07
CA PHE A 300 13.73 -12.24 6.00
C PHE A 300 13.97 -11.84 7.45
N SER A 301 15.23 -11.71 7.84
CA SER A 301 15.60 -11.35 9.20
C SER A 301 16.91 -10.55 9.25
N PRO A 302 17.10 -9.72 10.29
CA PRO A 302 18.37 -9.00 10.50
C PRO A 302 19.57 -9.94 10.61
N GLU A 303 19.38 -11.15 11.16
CA GLU A 303 20.46 -12.15 11.25
C GLU A 303 20.91 -12.61 9.86
N ASP A 304 19.97 -12.83 8.93
CA ASP A 304 20.31 -13.23 7.56
C ASP A 304 21.08 -12.11 6.82
N LEU A 305 20.81 -10.85 7.15
CA LEU A 305 21.59 -9.71 6.64
C LEU A 305 23.02 -9.73 7.15
N GLU A 306 23.22 -10.01 8.44
CA GLU A 306 24.55 -10.10 9.05
C GLU A 306 25.35 -11.27 8.47
N GLU A 307 24.74 -12.46 8.38
CA GLU A 307 25.36 -13.64 7.78
C GLU A 307 25.80 -13.38 6.32
N TRP A 308 24.98 -12.67 5.54
CA TRP A 308 25.35 -12.26 4.19
C TRP A 308 26.53 -11.27 4.19
N ARG A 309 26.59 -10.32 5.12
CA ARG A 309 27.70 -9.36 5.22
C ARG A 309 29.00 -10.06 5.63
N GLU A 310 28.96 -10.94 6.62
CA GLU A 310 30.09 -11.74 7.04
C GLU A 310 30.64 -12.57 5.88
N MET A 311 29.75 -13.23 5.12
CA MET A 311 30.12 -13.94 3.90
C MET A 311 30.81 -13.01 2.88
N LYS A 312 30.30 -11.80 2.65
CA LYS A 312 30.93 -10.83 1.71
C LYS A 312 32.29 -10.31 2.20
N LEU A 313 32.53 -10.33 3.51
CA LEU A 313 33.83 -10.01 4.11
C LEU A 313 34.80 -11.21 4.08
N GLY A 314 34.36 -12.38 3.61
CA GLY A 314 35.16 -13.61 3.60
C GLY A 314 35.32 -14.25 4.97
N LEU A 315 34.47 -13.90 5.94
CA LEU A 315 34.44 -14.57 7.23
C LEU A 315 33.88 -15.99 7.07
N PRO A 316 34.41 -16.97 7.82
CA PRO A 316 33.90 -18.33 7.77
C PRO A 316 32.45 -18.34 8.24
N ALA A 317 31.58 -19.00 7.48
CA ALA A 317 30.20 -19.20 7.90
C ALA A 317 30.19 -19.95 9.24
N ALA A 318 29.39 -19.46 10.19
CA ALA A 318 29.22 -20.13 11.48
C ALA A 318 28.75 -21.58 11.23
N GLU A 319 29.51 -22.56 11.75
CA GLU A 319 29.12 -23.95 11.64
C GLU A 319 27.80 -24.18 12.40
N ARG A 320 26.94 -25.00 11.81
CA ARG A 320 25.68 -25.38 12.45
C ARG A 320 26.01 -26.14 13.73
N SER A 321 25.71 -25.56 14.88
CA SER A 321 25.87 -26.26 16.15
C SER A 321 24.98 -27.51 16.17
N THR A 322 25.61 -28.68 16.20
CA THR A 322 24.95 -29.97 16.36
C THR A 322 24.55 -30.24 17.82
N GLU A 323 24.99 -29.38 18.73
CA GLU A 323 24.80 -29.49 20.18
C GLU A 323 24.05 -28.28 20.76
N GLY A 324 23.46 -28.46 21.95
CA GLY A 324 22.79 -27.39 22.69
C GLY A 324 21.47 -26.88 22.08
N GLU A 325 21.07 -25.68 22.51
CA GLU A 325 19.78 -25.04 22.14
C GLU A 325 19.63 -24.73 20.64
N HIS A 326 20.73 -24.81 19.88
CA HIS A 326 20.76 -24.50 18.46
C HIS A 326 20.44 -25.71 17.56
N ARG A 327 20.43 -26.93 18.10
CA ARG A 327 20.21 -28.18 17.35
C ARG A 327 18.84 -28.28 16.68
N LEU A 328 17.79 -27.77 17.33
CA LEU A 328 16.39 -27.93 16.89
C LEU A 328 15.82 -26.68 16.21
N ARG A 329 16.68 -25.74 15.80
CA ARG A 329 16.25 -24.53 15.11
C ARG A 329 15.83 -24.85 13.66
N ARG A 330 14.99 -23.98 13.09
CA ARG A 330 14.61 -24.09 11.67
C ARG A 330 15.85 -24.06 10.80
N LEU A 331 15.87 -24.92 9.78
CA LEU A 331 16.93 -24.92 8.78
C LEU A 331 16.75 -23.71 7.86
N LYS A 332 17.72 -22.80 7.93
CA LYS A 332 17.81 -21.66 7.03
C LYS A 332 18.66 -21.99 5.79
N PRO A 333 18.31 -21.44 4.61
CA PRO A 333 19.22 -21.48 3.46
C PRO A 333 20.49 -20.70 3.76
N LEU A 334 21.62 -21.12 3.18
CA LEU A 334 22.87 -20.36 3.29
C LEU A 334 22.75 -19.04 2.50
N PRO A 335 23.50 -17.98 2.88
CA PRO A 335 23.55 -16.74 2.12
C PRO A 335 23.96 -17.00 0.66
N ASP A 336 23.23 -16.39 -0.28
CA ASP A 336 23.51 -16.58 -1.71
C ASP A 336 24.62 -15.61 -2.18
N PRO A 337 25.75 -16.12 -2.69
CA PRO A 337 26.87 -15.28 -3.14
C PRO A 337 26.52 -14.37 -4.32
N ARG A 338 25.48 -14.71 -5.11
CA ARG A 338 25.02 -13.94 -6.27
C ARG A 338 24.32 -12.63 -5.88
N ILE A 339 23.86 -12.52 -4.63
CA ILE A 339 23.19 -11.32 -4.15
C ILE A 339 24.24 -10.23 -3.94
N HIS A 340 24.11 -9.13 -4.68
CA HIS A 340 25.04 -8.00 -4.62
C HIS A 340 24.76 -7.04 -3.45
N ALA A 341 23.49 -6.80 -3.14
CA ALA A 341 23.04 -5.95 -2.05
C ALA A 341 21.59 -6.25 -1.69
N TYR A 342 21.24 -6.07 -0.42
CA TYR A 342 19.85 -6.04 0.04
C TYR A 342 19.39 -4.59 0.15
N THR A 343 18.15 -4.33 -0.25
CA THR A 343 17.51 -3.01 -0.18
C THR A 343 16.71 -2.83 1.11
N HIS A 344 16.10 -3.90 1.59
CA HIS A 344 15.16 -3.88 2.69
C HIS A 344 15.25 -5.16 3.54
N CYS A 345 14.69 -5.11 4.74
CA CYS A 345 14.51 -6.24 5.63
C CYS A 345 13.07 -6.30 6.12
N GLU A 346 12.52 -7.51 6.18
CA GLU A 346 11.22 -7.76 6.79
C GLU A 346 11.23 -7.35 8.28
N ILE A 347 10.14 -6.75 8.75
CA ILE A 347 10.02 -6.34 10.16
C ILE A 347 9.89 -7.58 11.03
N HIS A 348 8.97 -8.47 10.64
CA HIS A 348 8.88 -9.82 11.19
C HIS A 348 8.05 -10.70 10.26
N PRO A 349 8.50 -11.91 9.89
CA PRO A 349 7.77 -12.80 8.98
C PRO A 349 6.34 -13.20 9.39
N ALA A 350 5.93 -12.93 10.64
CA ALA A 350 4.60 -13.25 11.15
C ALA A 350 3.57 -12.20 10.75
N MET A 351 4.01 -11.01 10.33
CA MET A 351 3.15 -9.90 9.92
C MET A 351 2.41 -10.17 8.61
N ILE A 352 2.79 -11.22 7.87
CA ILE A 352 2.08 -11.70 6.67
C ILE A 352 0.71 -12.29 7.01
N LEU A 353 0.47 -12.68 8.26
CA LEU A 353 -0.78 -13.30 8.68
C LEU A 353 -1.91 -12.27 8.77
N GLY A 354 -3.14 -12.73 8.63
CA GLY A 354 -4.36 -11.98 8.93
C GLY A 354 -4.75 -12.11 10.41
N ILE A 355 -5.80 -11.40 10.82
CA ILE A 355 -6.20 -11.29 12.22
C ILE A 355 -6.61 -12.65 12.81
N CYS A 356 -7.36 -13.46 12.05
CA CYS A 356 -7.78 -14.77 12.54
C CYS A 356 -6.64 -15.78 12.48
N ALA A 357 -5.73 -15.65 11.50
CA ALA A 357 -4.57 -16.54 11.40
C ALA A 357 -3.51 -16.25 12.48
N SER A 358 -3.37 -14.99 12.92
CA SER A 358 -2.37 -14.60 13.92
C SER A 358 -2.66 -15.10 15.34
N ILE A 359 -3.88 -15.57 15.61
CA ILE A 359 -4.27 -16.14 16.92
C ILE A 359 -4.13 -17.67 16.96
N ILE A 360 -3.67 -18.30 15.87
CA ILE A 360 -3.43 -19.74 15.82
C ILE A 360 -2.06 -20.02 16.48
N PRO A 361 -1.98 -20.88 17.51
CA PRO A 361 -0.71 -21.26 18.10
C PRO A 361 0.17 -22.01 17.09
N PHE A 362 1.44 -21.61 17.00
CA PHE A 362 2.45 -22.22 16.11
C PHE A 362 1.95 -22.46 14.68
N PRO A 363 1.48 -21.41 13.98
CA PRO A 363 0.78 -21.55 12.71
C PRO A 363 1.65 -22.16 11.61
N ASP A 364 2.97 -22.03 11.75
CA ASP A 364 3.99 -22.54 10.83
C ASP A 364 4.50 -23.95 11.18
N HIS A 365 3.90 -24.62 12.17
CA HIS A 365 4.12 -26.04 12.51
C HIS A 365 2.93 -26.93 12.09
N ASN A 366 1.92 -26.34 11.45
CA ASN A 366 0.74 -27.05 11.00
C ASN A 366 0.84 -27.40 9.51
N GLN A 367 0.21 -28.51 9.14
CA GLN A 367 0.01 -28.84 7.73
C GLN A 367 -0.97 -27.84 7.10
N SER A 368 -0.59 -27.23 5.98
CA SER A 368 -1.56 -26.49 5.14
C SER A 368 -2.53 -27.50 4.50
N PRO A 369 -3.86 -27.33 4.68
CA PRO A 369 -4.86 -28.25 4.16
C PRO A 369 -4.99 -28.20 2.63
#